data_AF-A0A496PPT8-F1
#
_entry.id   AF-A0A496PPT8-F1
#
_cell.length_a   1.000
_cell.length_b   1.000
_cell.length_c   1.000
_cell.angle_alpha   90.00
_cell.angle_beta   90.00
_cell.angle_gamma   90.00
#
_symmetry.space_group_name_H-M   'P 1'
#
loop_
_entity.id
_entity.type
_entity.pdbx_description
1 polymer ?
#
loop_
_entity_poly.entity_id
_entity_poly.type
_entity_poly.pdbx_seq_one_letter_code
_entity_poly.pdbx_strand_id
1 'polypeptide(L)'
;MIMYRNRLIILIITTIIIIAAVVGCGDSNNNSKDSSIKEVIPISTVVAQEQEITPTLNYSGTVEAWTRAALGSEIPGRIVTLNCDVGDVVRKDSLLVKLGSENLIQAQANFNAVKK
;
A
#
# COMPACT_ATOMS: atom_id res chain seq x y z
N MET A 1 89.03 -0.58 -70.60
CA MET A 1 88.15 -0.08 -69.52
C MET A 1 86.66 -0.10 -69.91
N ILE A 2 86.18 -1.13 -70.65
CA ILE A 2 84.76 -1.22 -71.09
C ILE A 2 83.93 -2.21 -70.24
N MET A 3 84.58 -3.14 -69.53
CA MET A 3 83.93 -4.26 -68.83
C MET A 3 83.25 -3.87 -67.49
N TYR A 4 83.62 -2.74 -66.89
CA TYR A 4 83.07 -2.22 -65.63
C TYR A 4 81.70 -1.53 -65.80
N ARG A 5 81.45 -0.91 -66.97
CA ARG A 5 80.21 -0.17 -67.24
C ARG A 5 78.98 -1.09 -67.34
N ASN A 6 79.11 -2.25 -67.99
CA ASN A 6 78.00 -3.22 -68.09
C ASN A 6 77.72 -3.96 -66.78
N ARG A 7 78.75 -4.26 -65.96
CA ARG A 7 78.54 -4.87 -64.64
C ARG A 7 77.86 -3.91 -63.65
N LEU A 8 78.12 -2.61 -63.74
CA LEU A 8 77.42 -1.58 -62.97
C LEU A 8 75.95 -1.43 -63.38
N ILE A 9 75.65 -1.46 -64.68
CA ILE A 9 74.27 -1.38 -65.18
C ILE A 9 73.44 -2.58 -64.70
N ILE A 10 74.02 -3.79 -64.73
CA ILE A 10 73.34 -5.00 -64.23
C ILE A 10 73.06 -4.89 -62.73
N LEU A 11 74.01 -4.35 -61.94
CA LEU A 11 73.83 -4.15 -60.49
C LEU A 11 72.74 -3.12 -60.14
N ILE A 12 72.59 -2.07 -60.96
CA ILE A 12 71.55 -1.04 -60.77
C ILE A 12 70.17 -1.62 -61.09
N ILE A 13 70.05 -2.41 -62.16
CA ILE A 13 68.78 -3.03 -62.57
C ILE A 13 68.30 -4.05 -61.54
N THR A 14 69.20 -4.89 -60.99
CA THR A 14 68.81 -5.85 -59.96
C THR A 14 68.36 -5.17 -58.66
N THR A 15 68.98 -4.05 -58.30
CA THR A 15 68.60 -3.27 -57.11
C THR A 15 67.21 -2.65 -57.26
N ILE A 16 66.88 -2.12 -58.45
CA ILE A 16 65.56 -1.53 -58.73
C ILE A 16 64.44 -2.58 -58.67
N ILE A 17 64.69 -3.79 -59.17
CA ILE A 17 63.71 -4.90 -59.15
C ILE A 17 63.41 -5.33 -57.71
N ILE A 18 64.42 -5.36 -56.84
CA ILE A 18 64.26 -5.72 -55.42
C ILE A 18 63.42 -4.67 -54.69
N ILE A 19 63.63 -3.37 -54.96
CA ILE A 19 62.86 -2.28 -54.35
C ILE A 19 61.39 -2.33 -54.79
N ALA A 20 61.13 -2.63 -56.06
CA ALA A 20 59.77 -2.75 -56.58
C ALA A 20 58.99 -3.92 -55.94
N ALA A 21 59.66 -5.03 -55.63
CA ALA A 21 59.04 -6.18 -54.98
C ALA A 21 58.60 -5.91 -53.53
N VAL A 22 59.26 -4.99 -52.81
CA VAL A 22 58.94 -4.67 -51.41
C VAL A 22 57.74 -3.70 -51.29
N VAL A 23 57.55 -2.80 -52.25
CA VAL A 23 56.44 -1.82 -52.23
C VAL A 23 55.11 -2.45 -52.70
N GLY A 24 55.15 -3.58 -53.42
CA GLY A 24 53.98 -4.30 -53.90
C GLY A 24 53.27 -5.18 -52.86
N CYS A 25 53.88 -5.44 -51.70
CA CYS A 25 53.28 -6.22 -50.63
C CYS A 25 52.64 -5.29 -49.58
N GLY A 26 51.55 -4.63 -49.98
CA GLY A 26 50.72 -3.80 -49.11
C GLY A 26 49.45 -4.55 -48.71
N ASP A 27 49.36 -4.92 -47.44
CA ASP A 27 48.21 -5.57 -46.79
C ASP A 27 46.95 -4.69 -46.89
N SER A 28 45.86 -5.27 -47.40
CA SER A 28 44.57 -4.61 -47.61
C SER A 28 43.75 -4.65 -46.32
N ASN A 29 43.98 -3.72 -45.40
CA ASN A 29 43.17 -3.56 -44.21
C ASN A 29 42.15 -2.41 -44.38
N ASN A 30 41.09 -2.68 -45.15
CA ASN A 30 39.92 -1.82 -45.24
C ASN A 30 39.03 -2.01 -44.01
N ASN A 31 39.32 -1.26 -42.95
CA ASN A 31 38.39 -1.03 -41.85
C ASN A 31 37.30 -0.03 -42.28
N SER A 32 36.34 -0.50 -43.07
CA SER A 32 35.07 0.18 -43.24
C SER A 32 34.32 0.16 -41.91
N LYS A 33 34.32 1.32 -41.22
CA LYS A 33 33.41 1.59 -40.10
C LYS A 33 31.98 1.60 -40.64
N ASP A 34 31.33 0.43 -40.58
CA ASP A 34 29.89 0.31 -40.76
C ASP A 34 29.19 1.07 -39.62
N SER A 35 28.75 2.28 -39.94
CA SER A 35 27.88 3.07 -39.07
C SER A 35 26.45 2.66 -39.32
N SER A 36 26.10 1.42 -38.95
CA SER A 36 24.69 1.03 -38.84
C SER A 36 24.12 1.71 -37.60
N ILE A 37 23.43 2.83 -37.84
CA ILE A 37 22.52 3.39 -36.85
C ILE A 37 21.42 2.35 -36.66
N LYS A 38 21.57 1.49 -35.64
CA LYS A 38 20.46 0.67 -35.14
C LYS A 38 19.37 1.64 -34.70
N GLU A 39 18.26 1.65 -35.42
CA GLU A 39 17.04 2.34 -35.03
C GLU A 39 16.58 1.75 -33.69
N VAL A 40 16.86 2.46 -32.59
CA VAL A 40 16.50 2.03 -31.24
C VAL A 40 15.04 2.38 -31.02
N ILE A 41 14.16 1.38 -31.05
CA ILE A 41 12.76 1.53 -30.70
C ILE A 41 12.68 1.85 -29.20
N PRO A 42 12.16 3.03 -28.79
CA PRO A 42 12.07 3.38 -27.37
C PRO A 42 10.99 2.52 -26.70
N ILE A 43 11.40 1.75 -25.70
CA ILE A 43 10.50 0.96 -24.85
C ILE A 43 10.44 1.57 -23.46
N SER A 44 9.23 1.60 -22.89
CA SER A 44 9.03 2.02 -21.50
C SER A 44 9.14 0.80 -20.59
N THR A 45 10.14 0.81 -19.70
CA THR A 45 10.29 -0.21 -18.66
C THR A 45 10.13 0.44 -17.29
N VAL A 46 9.72 -0.36 -16.31
CA VAL A 46 9.67 0.04 -14.91
C VAL A 46 10.32 -1.06 -14.08
N VAL A 47 11.13 -0.67 -13.10
CA VAL A 47 11.75 -1.61 -12.16
C VAL A 47 10.72 -1.97 -11.09
N ALA A 48 10.49 -3.26 -10.87
CA ALA A 48 9.59 -3.72 -9.83
C ALA A 48 10.10 -3.27 -8.45
N GLN A 49 9.23 -2.59 -7.70
CA GLN A 49 9.51 -2.15 -6.34
C GLN A 49 8.56 -2.85 -5.39
N GLU A 50 9.10 -3.34 -4.28
CA GLU A 50 8.29 -3.85 -3.18
C GLU A 50 7.62 -2.67 -2.50
N GLN A 51 6.29 -2.68 -2.48
CA GLN A 51 5.49 -1.66 -1.82
C GLN A 51 4.47 -2.33 -0.90
N GLU A 52 4.34 -1.80 0.31
CA GLU A 52 3.29 -2.21 1.22
C GLU A 52 1.94 -1.68 0.71
N ILE A 53 1.04 -2.59 0.35
CA ILE A 53 -0.31 -2.24 -0.10
C ILE A 53 -1.25 -2.45 1.08
N THR A 54 -1.73 -1.35 1.66
CA THR A 54 -2.80 -1.41 2.68
C THR A 54 -4.16 -1.26 1.99
N PRO A 55 -4.96 -2.33 1.87
CA PRO A 55 -6.29 -2.21 1.29
C PRO A 55 -7.20 -1.39 2.20
N THR A 56 -7.84 -0.35 1.66
CA THR A 56 -8.89 0.39 2.37
C THR A 56 -10.18 -0.41 2.35
N LEU A 57 -10.63 -0.86 3.51
CA LEU A 57 -11.87 -1.63 3.68
C LEU A 57 -12.95 -0.73 4.28
N ASN A 58 -14.02 -0.52 3.52
CA ASN A 58 -15.17 0.26 3.98
C ASN A 58 -16.24 -0.70 4.51
N TYR A 59 -16.60 -0.53 5.78
CA TYR A 59 -17.66 -1.31 6.42
C TYR A 59 -18.84 -0.41 6.74
N SER A 60 -20.05 -0.93 6.52
CA SER A 60 -21.26 -0.35 7.08
C SER A 60 -21.63 -1.13 8.34
N GLY A 61 -22.14 -0.42 9.34
CA GLY A 61 -22.55 -1.02 10.61
C GLY A 61 -23.68 -0.22 11.23
N THR A 62 -24.49 -0.91 12.03
CA THR A 62 -25.57 -0.28 12.80
C THR A 62 -25.07 0.05 14.19
N VAL A 63 -25.39 1.24 14.68
CA VAL A 63 -25.09 1.62 16.06
C VAL A 63 -26.15 1.02 16.97
N GLU A 64 -25.72 0.19 17.91
CA GLU A 64 -26.56 -0.41 18.94
C GLU A 64 -26.19 0.13 20.32
N ALA A 65 -27.15 0.10 21.24
CA ALA A 65 -26.90 0.54 22.61
C ALA A 65 -25.90 -0.39 23.29
N TRP A 66 -24.79 0.16 23.79
CA TRP A 66 -23.79 -0.58 24.56
C TRP A 66 -24.39 -1.25 25.81
N THR A 67 -25.36 -0.61 26.44
CA THR A 67 -26.05 -1.12 27.63
C THR A 67 -27.51 -0.74 27.56
N ARG A 68 -28.39 -1.69 27.88
CA ARG A 68 -29.83 -1.52 27.93
C ARG A 68 -30.33 -1.90 29.32
N ALA A 69 -31.00 -0.96 29.99
CA ALA A 69 -31.65 -1.22 31.27
C ALA A 69 -33.13 -1.49 31.03
N ALA A 70 -33.59 -2.71 31.31
CA ALA A 70 -35.01 -3.03 31.37
C ALA A 70 -35.50 -2.75 32.79
N LEU A 71 -36.31 -1.71 32.97
CA LEU A 71 -36.84 -1.30 34.26
C LEU A 71 -38.22 -1.92 34.49
N GLY A 72 -38.43 -2.45 35.68
CA GLY A 72 -39.71 -3.01 36.13
C GLY A 72 -39.87 -2.79 37.63
N SER A 73 -41.10 -2.83 38.11
CA SER A 73 -41.35 -2.77 39.55
C SER A 73 -41.12 -4.13 40.20
N GLU A 74 -40.43 -4.14 41.33
CA GLU A 74 -40.28 -5.34 42.16
C GLU A 74 -41.61 -5.73 42.83
N ILE A 75 -42.38 -4.73 43.29
CA ILE A 75 -43.67 -4.94 43.96
C ILE A 75 -44.78 -4.42 43.04
N PRO A 76 -45.83 -5.21 42.77
CA PRO A 76 -46.99 -4.71 42.04
C PRO A 76 -47.68 -3.60 42.84
N GLY A 77 -48.02 -2.51 42.18
CA GLY A 77 -48.70 -1.37 42.79
C GLY A 77 -49.31 -0.45 41.74
N ARG A 78 -50.28 0.37 42.15
CA ARG A 78 -50.91 1.35 41.26
C ARG A 78 -49.96 2.50 40.95
N ILE A 79 -49.92 2.97 39.71
CA ILE A 79 -49.15 4.17 39.34
C ILE A 79 -49.84 5.41 39.92
N VAL A 80 -49.09 6.18 40.71
CA VAL A 80 -49.53 7.47 41.31
C VAL A 80 -49.02 8.64 40.49
N THR A 81 -47.78 8.55 39.98
CA THR A 81 -47.17 9.61 39.18
C THR A 81 -46.24 9.01 38.13
N LEU A 82 -46.26 9.60 36.93
CA LEU A 82 -45.34 9.32 35.84
C LEU A 82 -44.59 10.62 35.53
N ASN A 83 -43.27 10.58 35.61
CA ASN A 83 -42.39 11.76 35.53
C ASN A 83 -41.58 11.83 34.23
N CYS A 84 -41.72 10.84 33.34
CA CYS A 84 -41.01 10.77 32.07
C CYS A 84 -41.90 10.21 30.96
N ASP A 85 -41.65 10.62 29.73
CA ASP A 85 -42.29 10.10 28.52
C ASP A 85 -41.27 9.41 27.58
N VAL A 86 -41.79 8.74 26.56
CA VAL A 86 -41.00 8.03 25.56
C VAL A 86 -40.14 9.03 24.77
N GLY A 87 -38.83 8.85 24.83
CA GLY A 87 -37.85 9.71 24.17
C GLY A 87 -37.16 10.71 25.10
N ASP A 88 -37.62 10.85 26.34
CA ASP A 88 -36.98 11.72 27.32
C ASP A 88 -35.59 11.22 27.73
N VAL A 89 -34.65 12.16 27.85
CA VAL A 89 -33.32 11.88 28.36
C VAL A 89 -33.33 11.92 29.87
N VAL A 90 -33.08 10.78 30.50
CA VAL A 90 -33.05 10.62 31.96
C VAL A 90 -31.64 10.30 32.45
N ARG A 91 -31.31 10.77 33.66
CA ARG A 91 -30.03 10.46 34.31
C ARG A 91 -30.19 9.31 35.30
N LYS A 92 -29.08 8.71 35.68
CA LYS A 92 -29.04 7.75 36.79
C LYS A 92 -29.70 8.37 38.04
N ASP A 93 -30.48 7.55 38.75
CA ASP A 93 -31.20 7.91 39.99
C ASP A 93 -32.33 8.93 39.81
N SER A 94 -32.75 9.21 38.57
CA SER A 94 -33.94 10.04 38.31
C SER A 94 -35.21 9.28 38.69
N LEU A 95 -36.14 9.94 39.38
CA LEU A 95 -37.45 9.38 39.69
C LEU A 95 -38.29 9.34 38.41
N LEU A 96 -38.56 8.14 37.89
CA LEU A 96 -39.34 7.95 36.66
C LEU A 96 -40.83 7.72 36.96
N VAL A 97 -41.12 6.88 37.94
CA VAL A 97 -42.49 6.46 38.30
C VAL A 97 -42.61 6.38 39.81
N LYS A 98 -43.74 6.84 40.35
CA LYS A 98 -44.11 6.63 41.75
C LYS A 98 -45.30 5.68 41.83
N LEU A 99 -45.16 4.61 42.60
CA LEU A 99 -46.23 3.65 42.88
C LEU A 99 -46.92 3.94 44.22
N GLY A 100 -48.16 3.47 44.34
CA GLY A 100 -48.96 3.52 45.55
C GLY A 100 -48.36 2.66 46.65
N SER A 101 -48.44 3.14 47.89
CA SER A 101 -47.83 2.51 49.06
C SER A 101 -48.82 1.66 49.87
N GLU A 102 -49.99 1.31 49.31
CA GLU A 102 -51.03 0.56 50.02
C GLU A 102 -50.52 -0.77 50.62
N ASN A 103 -49.76 -1.54 49.85
CA ASN A 103 -49.20 -2.82 50.29
C ASN A 103 -48.19 -2.65 51.44
N LEU A 104 -47.39 -1.58 51.40
CA LEU A 104 -46.42 -1.26 52.46
C LEU A 104 -47.16 -0.93 53.77
N ILE A 105 -48.19 -0.08 53.71
CA ILE A 105 -48.95 0.35 54.89
C ILE A 105 -49.57 -0.87 55.59
N GLN A 106 -50.16 -1.80 54.83
CA GLN A 106 -50.74 -3.03 55.37
C GLN A 106 -49.69 -3.92 56.04
N ALA A 107 -48.54 -4.14 55.37
CA ALA A 107 -47.46 -4.95 55.92
C ALA A 107 -46.91 -4.35 57.23
N GLN A 108 -46.76 -3.02 57.30
CA GLN A 108 -46.30 -2.33 58.51
C GLN A 108 -47.32 -2.44 59.65
N ALA A 109 -48.62 -2.33 59.35
CA ALA A 109 -49.67 -2.51 60.36
C ALA A 109 -49.64 -3.92 60.96
N ASN A 110 -49.48 -4.94 60.13
CA ASN A 110 -49.36 -6.34 60.57
C ASN A 110 -48.11 -6.54 61.44
N PHE A 111 -46.96 -6.00 61.03
CA PHE A 111 -45.73 -6.08 61.81
C PHE A 111 -45.87 -5.44 63.21
N ASN A 112 -46.51 -4.27 63.27
CA ASN A 112 -46.73 -3.56 64.53
C ASN A 112 -47.72 -4.29 65.45
N ALA A 113 -48.72 -4.97 64.88
CA ALA A 113 -49.69 -5.77 65.64
C ALA A 113 -49.05 -7.01 66.27
N VAL A 114 -48.05 -7.62 65.64
CA VAL A 114 -47.33 -8.80 66.16
C VAL A 114 -46.25 -8.42 67.18
N LYS A 115 -45.66 -7.23 67.04
CA LYS A 115 -44.62 -6.74 67.95
C LYS A 115 -45.16 -6.28 69.31
N LYS A 116 -46.47 -6.04 69.41
CA LYS A 116 -47.15 -5.62 70.64
C LYS A 116 -47.68 -6.82 71.41
#